data_AF-A0AAE0I1P0-F1
#
_entry.id   AF-A0AAE0I1P0-F1
#
_cell.length_a   1.000
_cell.length_b   1.000
_cell.length_c   1.000
_cell.angle_alpha   90.00
_cell.angle_beta   90.00
_cell.angle_gamma   90.00
#
_symmetry.space_group_name_H-M   'P 1'
#
loop_
_entity.id
_entity.type
_entity.pdbx_description
1 polymer ?
#
loop_
_entity_poly.entity_id
_entity_poly.type
_entity_poly.pdbx_seq_one_letter_code
_entity_poly.pdbx_strand_id
1 'polypeptide(L)'
;MVHRCPGDDAFGPVLGAGPSGECYNFDFALVFEESIFSLAPCAIVLPAAALRLYYIWGRKVVVQWQLLRAIKLAIFTMQCIFQLALLGLWGSGHGIVTRTTVASGTLSFLSTAVLLVLSDYDHRLSVRPSALIQAFLISTAVVDLPRIRTQWLLDNNNNTTVASLFTVTFVLRLTLLVTESVQKWKHATIPPDQIPPEMRQGVIGRTLFWWLNPMFLEGYRKNLTMDDLFAIDDGLKGTILYERLLKSWKIGMHPY
;
A
#
# COMPACT_ATOMS: atom_id res chain seq x y z
N MET A 1 -7.76 28.99 16.58
CA MET A 1 -8.91 28.94 15.65
C MET A 1 -8.35 28.91 14.24
N VAL A 2 -8.62 27.87 13.46
CA VAL A 2 -8.24 27.84 12.04
C VAL A 2 -9.46 28.30 11.26
N HIS A 3 -9.45 29.55 10.81
CA HIS A 3 -10.47 30.06 9.89
C HIS A 3 -10.09 29.69 8.44
N ARG A 4 -11.10 29.35 7.63
CA ARG A 4 -10.95 29.10 6.20
C ARG A 4 -10.33 30.32 5.53
N CYS A 5 -9.15 30.19 4.94
CA CYS A 5 -8.46 31.31 4.31
C CYS A 5 -9.04 31.52 2.90
N PRO A 6 -9.22 32.77 2.43
CA PRO A 6 -9.82 33.08 1.13
C PRO A 6 -8.98 32.65 -0.10
N GLY A 7 -7.92 31.85 0.09
CA GLY A 7 -7.05 31.29 -0.95
C GLY A 7 -6.98 29.76 -1.00
N ASP A 8 -7.75 29.04 -0.17
CA ASP A 8 -7.69 27.57 -0.08
C ASP A 8 -8.09 26.85 -1.38
N ASP A 9 -8.87 27.52 -2.25
CA ASP A 9 -9.34 27.00 -3.54
C ASP A 9 -8.33 27.25 -4.69
N ALA A 10 -7.25 28.00 -4.46
CA ALA A 10 -6.26 28.34 -5.48
C ALA A 10 -5.19 27.25 -5.62
N PHE A 11 -4.88 26.85 -6.85
CA PHE A 11 -3.84 25.86 -7.16
C PHE A 11 -2.44 26.52 -7.10
N GLY A 12 -1.62 26.15 -6.11
CA GLY A 12 -0.24 26.62 -6.00
C GLY A 12 0.56 25.95 -4.86
N PRO A 13 1.90 25.92 -4.95
CA PRO A 13 2.75 25.32 -3.93
C PRO A 13 2.87 26.16 -2.65
N VAL A 14 2.49 27.44 -2.69
CA VAL A 14 2.54 28.37 -1.55
C VAL A 14 1.28 29.23 -1.56
N LEU A 15 0.59 29.31 -0.43
CA LEU A 15 -0.48 30.29 -0.23
C LEU A 15 0.15 31.69 -0.14
N GLY A 16 -0.29 32.61 -1.00
CA GLY A 16 0.11 34.02 -0.88
C GLY A 16 -0.37 34.61 0.45
N ALA A 17 0.43 35.50 1.04
CA ALA A 17 0.13 36.13 2.34
C ALA A 17 -1.31 36.70 2.36
N GLY A 18 -2.14 36.19 3.26
CA GLY A 18 -3.48 36.71 3.50
C GLY A 18 -3.45 38.13 4.07
N PRO A 19 -4.51 38.94 3.89
CA PRO A 19 -4.54 40.36 4.25
C PRO A 19 -4.36 40.66 5.76
N SER A 20 -4.42 39.65 6.63
CA SER A 20 -4.25 39.78 8.08
C SER A 20 -2.95 39.19 8.65
N GLY A 21 -2.05 38.63 7.84
CA GLY A 21 -0.78 38.06 8.34
C GLY A 21 -0.91 36.84 9.28
N GLU A 22 -2.13 36.35 9.53
CA GLU A 22 -2.43 35.23 10.44
C GLU A 22 -2.62 33.87 9.72
N CYS A 23 -2.64 33.82 8.39
CA CYS A 23 -2.68 32.56 7.64
C CYS A 23 -1.25 32.03 7.43
N TYR A 24 -0.93 30.94 8.13
CA TYR A 24 0.26 30.07 8.10
C TYR A 24 1.37 30.39 7.07
N ASN A 25 2.56 30.70 7.58
CA ASN A 25 3.81 30.69 6.82
C ASN A 25 4.28 29.22 6.65
N PHE A 26 4.31 28.71 5.41
CA PHE A 26 4.84 27.38 5.00
C PHE A 26 3.90 26.16 5.03
N ASP A 27 2.61 26.30 4.75
CA ASP A 27 1.75 25.14 4.43
C ASP A 27 1.38 25.15 2.93
N PHE A 28 1.51 24.00 2.26
CA PHE A 28 1.09 23.82 0.86
C PHE A 28 -0.41 24.12 0.73
N ALA A 29 -0.85 24.66 -0.41
CA ALA A 29 -2.28 24.82 -0.63
C ALA A 29 -2.98 23.46 -0.52
N LEU A 30 -4.02 23.36 0.31
CA LEU A 30 -4.73 22.11 0.61
C LEU A 30 -5.09 21.36 -0.68
N VAL A 31 -5.50 22.09 -1.72
CA VAL A 31 -5.87 21.55 -3.04
C VAL A 31 -4.67 20.97 -3.83
N PHE A 32 -3.48 21.55 -3.71
CA PHE A 32 -2.26 21.04 -4.34
C PHE A 32 -1.80 19.73 -3.66
N GLU A 33 -1.83 19.70 -2.32
CA GLU A 33 -1.54 18.49 -1.55
C GLU A 33 -2.56 17.39 -1.87
N GLU A 34 -3.85 17.71 -1.84
CA GLU A 34 -4.94 16.78 -2.13
C GLU A 34 -4.88 16.21 -3.56
N SER A 35 -4.57 17.05 -4.55
CA SER A 35 -4.56 16.64 -5.96
C SER A 35 -3.37 15.75 -6.28
N ILE A 36 -2.15 16.16 -5.91
CA ILE A 36 -0.94 15.43 -6.29
C ILE A 36 -0.78 14.17 -5.43
N PHE A 37 -0.95 14.25 -4.12
CA PHE A 37 -0.69 13.12 -3.25
C PHE A 37 -1.83 12.10 -3.21
N SER A 38 -3.08 12.49 -3.49
CA SER A 38 -4.22 11.55 -3.46
C SER A 38 -4.59 10.98 -4.83
N LEU A 39 -4.48 11.76 -5.93
CA LEU A 39 -4.78 11.21 -7.26
C LEU A 39 -3.63 10.38 -7.83
N ALA A 40 -2.36 10.72 -7.57
CA ALA A 40 -1.25 9.98 -8.15
C ALA A 40 -1.25 8.48 -7.76
N PRO A 41 -1.47 8.09 -6.49
CA PRO A 41 -1.58 6.68 -6.13
C PRO A 41 -2.74 5.98 -6.86
N CYS A 42 -3.90 6.62 -6.96
CA CYS A 42 -5.09 6.05 -7.62
C CYS A 42 -4.88 5.90 -9.13
N ALA A 43 -4.32 6.91 -9.79
CA ALA A 43 -4.03 6.92 -11.22
C ALA A 43 -3.02 5.83 -11.64
N ILE A 44 -2.09 5.48 -10.74
CA ILE A 44 -1.12 4.40 -10.97
C ILE A 44 -1.74 3.04 -10.63
N VAL A 45 -2.47 2.94 -9.52
CA VAL A 45 -2.94 1.64 -9.02
C VAL A 45 -4.02 1.03 -9.91
N LEU A 46 -4.92 1.83 -10.47
CA LEU A 46 -6.02 1.34 -11.31
C LEU A 46 -5.52 0.60 -12.57
N PRO A 47 -4.68 1.20 -13.43
CA PRO A 47 -4.15 0.49 -14.59
C PRO A 47 -3.22 -0.67 -14.19
N ALA A 48 -2.38 -0.48 -13.15
CA ALA A 48 -1.49 -1.55 -12.70
C ALA A 48 -2.26 -2.76 -12.15
N ALA A 49 -3.36 -2.52 -11.42
CA ALA A 49 -4.23 -3.58 -10.91
C ALA A 49 -4.95 -4.30 -12.05
N ALA A 50 -5.45 -3.57 -13.05
CA ALA A 50 -6.09 -4.18 -14.23
C ALA A 50 -5.11 -5.07 -15.02
N LEU A 51 -3.90 -4.58 -15.28
CA LEU A 51 -2.85 -5.35 -15.96
C LEU A 51 -2.46 -6.60 -15.18
N ARG A 52 -2.33 -6.47 -13.85
CA ARG A 52 -2.00 -7.61 -12.99
C ARG A 52 -3.13 -8.62 -12.95
N LEU A 53 -4.38 -8.17 -12.87
CA LEU A 53 -5.55 -9.04 -12.94
C LEU A 53 -5.55 -9.82 -14.26
N TYR A 54 -5.32 -9.14 -15.38
CA TYR A 54 -5.22 -9.75 -16.70
C TYR A 54 -4.09 -10.80 -16.78
N TYR A 55 -2.89 -10.48 -16.27
CA TYR A 55 -1.75 -11.39 -16.29
C TYR A 55 -1.94 -12.65 -15.41
N ILE A 56 -2.73 -12.52 -14.35
CA ILE A 56 -3.00 -13.61 -13.40
C ILE A 56 -4.27 -14.38 -13.78
N TRP A 57 -5.10 -13.83 -14.68
CA TRP A 57 -6.32 -14.45 -15.19
C TRP A 57 -6.00 -15.75 -15.92
N GLY A 58 -6.27 -16.88 -15.27
CA GLY A 58 -6.03 -18.22 -15.84
C GLY A 58 -4.91 -19.02 -15.15
N ARG A 59 -4.25 -18.46 -14.13
CA ARG A 59 -3.36 -19.25 -13.26
C ARG A 59 -4.18 -20.24 -12.41
N LYS A 60 -3.55 -21.34 -12.00
CA LYS A 60 -4.15 -22.32 -11.09
C LYS A 60 -4.13 -21.80 -9.64
N VAL A 61 -5.07 -22.26 -8.82
CA VAL A 61 -5.14 -21.93 -7.39
C VAL A 61 -4.00 -22.63 -6.64
N VAL A 62 -3.22 -21.86 -5.87
CA VAL A 62 -1.98 -22.30 -5.20
C VAL A 62 -2.07 -22.24 -3.68
N VAL A 63 -3.00 -21.43 -3.13
CA VAL A 63 -3.11 -21.21 -1.67
C VAL A 63 -4.54 -21.47 -1.22
N GLN A 64 -4.70 -22.21 -0.12
CA GLN A 64 -6.01 -22.66 0.38
C GLN A 64 -6.37 -22.10 1.78
N TRP A 65 -5.88 -20.90 2.14
CA TRP A 65 -6.15 -20.31 3.46
C TRP A 65 -7.46 -19.52 3.51
N GLN A 66 -8.58 -20.23 3.72
CA GLN A 66 -9.92 -19.64 3.67
C GLN A 66 -10.18 -18.57 4.74
N LEU A 67 -9.66 -18.74 5.97
CA LEU A 67 -9.88 -17.78 7.07
C LEU A 67 -9.22 -16.43 6.78
N LEU A 68 -7.92 -16.42 6.42
CA LEU A 68 -7.20 -15.17 6.12
C LEU A 68 -7.82 -14.46 4.91
N ARG A 69 -8.32 -15.22 3.93
CA ARG A 69 -9.06 -14.66 2.80
C ARG A 69 -10.35 -13.98 3.25
N ALA A 70 -11.15 -14.63 4.07
CA ALA A 70 -12.40 -14.07 4.60
C ALA A 70 -12.15 -12.79 5.41
N ILE A 71 -11.13 -12.78 6.28
CA ILE A 71 -10.74 -11.60 7.05
C ILE A 71 -10.35 -10.44 6.13
N LYS A 72 -9.49 -10.68 5.14
CA LYS A 72 -9.08 -9.63 4.19
C LYS A 72 -10.26 -9.04 3.44
N LEU A 73 -11.13 -9.89 2.90
CA LEU A 73 -12.32 -9.45 2.18
C LEU A 73 -13.26 -8.66 3.09
N ALA A 74 -13.47 -9.11 4.34
CA ALA A 74 -14.29 -8.39 5.31
C ALA A 74 -13.73 -7.00 5.64
N ILE A 75 -12.41 -6.86 5.80
CA ILE A 75 -11.79 -5.55 6.06
C ILE A 75 -11.88 -4.66 4.82
N PHE A 76 -11.67 -5.19 3.61
CA PHE A 76 -11.84 -4.42 2.37
C PHE A 76 -13.29 -3.97 2.15
N THR A 77 -14.28 -4.83 2.42
CA THR A 77 -15.69 -4.44 2.30
C THR A 77 -16.07 -3.38 3.33
N MET A 78 -15.62 -3.52 4.58
CA MET A 78 -15.77 -2.48 5.60
C MET A 78 -15.17 -1.16 5.12
N GLN A 79 -13.93 -1.18 4.60
CA GLN A 79 -13.28 0.02 4.06
C GLN A 79 -14.11 0.71 2.98
N CYS A 80 -14.68 -0.05 2.04
CA CYS A 80 -15.57 0.48 1.00
C CYS A 80 -16.83 1.12 1.58
N ILE A 81 -17.45 0.50 2.59
CA ILE A 81 -18.66 1.03 3.26
C ILE A 81 -18.35 2.35 3.96
N PHE A 82 -17.23 2.43 4.71
CA PHE A 82 -16.82 3.66 5.38
C PHE A 82 -16.49 4.79 4.40
N GLN A 83 -15.83 4.49 3.27
CA GLN A 83 -15.58 5.47 2.21
C GLN A 83 -16.87 5.96 1.54
N LEU A 84 -17.84 5.08 1.30
CA LEU A 84 -19.15 5.47 0.79
C LEU A 84 -19.92 6.35 1.78
N ALA A 85 -19.86 6.04 3.09
CA ALA A 85 -20.47 6.85 4.13
C ALA A 85 -19.87 8.27 4.17
N LEU A 86 -18.55 8.39 4.06
CA LEU A 86 -17.85 9.68 3.96
C LEU A 86 -18.29 10.47 2.72
N LEU A 87 -18.38 9.82 1.55
CA LEU A 87 -18.89 10.45 0.32
C LEU A 87 -20.34 10.94 0.49
N GLY A 88 -21.20 10.16 1.16
CA GLY A 88 -22.58 10.55 1.45
C GLY A 88 -22.70 11.73 2.40
N LEU A 89 -21.85 11.79 3.43
CA LEU A 89 -21.75 12.92 4.36
C LEU A 89 -21.33 14.21 3.64
N TRP A 90 -20.31 14.12 2.78
CA TRP A 90 -19.90 15.25 1.95
C TRP A 90 -20.99 15.67 0.96
N GLY A 91 -21.69 14.72 0.34
CA GLY A 91 -22.84 15.01 -0.53
C GLY A 91 -24.00 15.70 0.20
N SER A 92 -24.13 15.46 1.50
CA SER A 92 -25.15 16.06 2.38
C SER A 92 -24.72 17.40 2.99
N GLY A 93 -23.62 18.00 2.52
CA GLY A 93 -23.12 19.29 3.00
C GLY A 93 -22.48 19.26 4.40
N HIS A 94 -22.15 18.08 4.92
CA HIS A 94 -21.45 17.94 6.20
C HIS A 94 -19.93 17.96 5.99
N GLY A 95 -19.24 18.88 6.67
CA GLY A 95 -17.79 19.10 6.55
C GLY A 95 -17.42 20.15 5.49
N ILE A 96 -16.12 20.43 5.33
CA ILE A 96 -15.63 21.33 4.27
C ILE A 96 -15.55 20.53 2.97
N VAL A 97 -16.49 20.79 2.07
CA VAL A 97 -16.57 20.13 0.76
C VAL A 97 -15.97 21.05 -0.29
N THR A 98 -14.92 20.57 -0.96
CA THR A 98 -14.39 21.17 -2.19
C THR A 98 -14.68 20.21 -3.35
N ARG A 99 -14.69 20.73 -4.59
CA ARG A 99 -14.88 19.85 -5.78
C ARG A 99 -13.82 18.75 -5.85
N THR A 100 -12.64 18.98 -5.27
CA THR A 100 -11.52 18.04 -5.26
C THR A 100 -11.65 16.94 -4.22
N THR A 101 -12.27 17.18 -3.06
CA THR A 101 -12.48 16.14 -2.03
C THR A 101 -13.44 15.05 -2.52
N VAL A 102 -14.51 15.44 -3.21
CA VAL A 102 -15.48 14.49 -3.77
C VAL A 102 -14.82 13.65 -4.88
N ALA A 103 -14.05 14.28 -5.78
CA ALA A 103 -13.36 13.57 -6.85
C ALA A 103 -12.28 12.62 -6.32
N SER A 104 -11.48 13.04 -5.33
CA SER A 104 -10.45 12.19 -4.73
C SER A 104 -11.08 11.03 -3.94
N GLY A 105 -12.20 11.27 -3.26
CA GLY A 105 -12.96 10.25 -2.54
C GLY A 105 -13.54 9.18 -3.46
N THR A 106 -14.12 9.55 -4.61
CA THR A 106 -14.66 8.57 -5.57
C THR A 106 -13.57 7.73 -6.21
N LEU A 107 -12.42 8.33 -6.57
CA LEU A 107 -11.26 7.59 -7.06
C LEU A 107 -10.70 6.63 -6.00
N SER A 108 -10.66 7.06 -4.74
CA SER A 108 -10.20 6.22 -3.63
C SER A 108 -11.13 5.03 -3.40
N PHE A 109 -12.44 5.24 -3.48
CA PHE A 109 -13.44 4.18 -3.44
C PHE A 109 -13.26 3.19 -4.59
N LEU A 110 -13.16 3.68 -5.83
CA LEU A 110 -12.98 2.85 -7.00
C LEU A 110 -11.69 2.02 -6.91
N SER A 111 -10.59 2.66 -6.48
CA SER A 111 -9.32 1.99 -6.25
C SER A 111 -9.45 0.89 -5.20
N THR A 112 -10.12 1.16 -4.08
CA THR A 112 -10.32 0.18 -3.01
C THR A 112 -11.17 -1.01 -3.48
N ALA A 113 -12.22 -0.77 -4.28
CA ALA A 113 -13.04 -1.82 -4.86
C ALA A 113 -12.27 -2.71 -5.85
N VAL A 114 -11.43 -2.11 -6.72
CA VAL A 114 -10.56 -2.86 -7.63
C VAL A 114 -9.53 -3.67 -6.85
N LEU A 115 -8.95 -3.10 -5.80
CA LEU A 115 -7.98 -3.79 -4.94
C LEU A 115 -8.60 -4.92 -4.11
N LEU A 116 -9.89 -4.83 -3.74
CA LEU A 116 -10.64 -5.93 -3.12
C LEU A 116 -10.67 -7.14 -4.06
N VAL A 117 -11.04 -6.92 -5.33
CA VAL A 117 -11.04 -7.99 -6.35
C VAL A 117 -9.62 -8.52 -6.52
N LEU A 118 -8.64 -7.65 -6.72
CA LEU A 118 -7.25 -8.06 -6.88
C LEU A 118 -6.73 -8.86 -5.68
N SER A 119 -7.09 -8.48 -4.44
CA SER A 119 -6.72 -9.21 -3.22
C SER A 119 -7.30 -10.63 -3.21
N ASP A 120 -8.53 -10.85 -3.70
CA ASP A 120 -9.11 -12.19 -3.84
C ASP A 120 -8.31 -13.07 -4.81
N TYR A 121 -8.01 -12.53 -5.99
CA TYR A 121 -7.26 -13.23 -7.03
C TYR A 121 -5.83 -13.50 -6.60
N ASP A 122 -5.11 -12.48 -6.11
CA ASP A 122 -3.75 -12.63 -5.58
C ASP A 122 -3.75 -13.61 -4.39
N HIS A 123 -4.78 -13.66 -3.55
CA HIS A 123 -4.83 -14.61 -2.46
C HIS A 123 -4.91 -16.05 -2.94
N ARG A 124 -5.72 -16.35 -3.96
CA ARG A 124 -5.89 -17.71 -4.46
C ARG A 124 -4.74 -18.15 -5.36
N LEU A 125 -4.20 -17.23 -6.15
CA LEU A 125 -3.32 -17.53 -7.29
C LEU A 125 -1.84 -17.21 -7.03
N SER A 126 -1.52 -16.45 -5.98
CA SER A 126 -0.15 -16.08 -5.63
C SER A 126 0.20 -16.44 -4.18
N VAL A 127 1.34 -17.13 -4.01
CA VAL A 127 1.95 -17.37 -2.70
C VAL A 127 2.56 -16.09 -2.13
N ARG A 128 3.05 -15.21 -3.01
CA ARG A 128 3.71 -13.97 -2.63
C ARG A 128 2.68 -12.89 -2.27
N PRO A 129 2.87 -12.15 -1.17
CA PRO A 129 2.07 -10.97 -0.85
C PRO A 129 2.06 -9.96 -2.00
N SER A 130 0.94 -9.29 -2.23
CA SER A 130 0.81 -8.37 -3.36
C SER A 130 1.57 -7.07 -3.09
N ALA A 131 2.73 -6.94 -3.71
CA ALA A 131 3.58 -5.75 -3.66
C ALA A 131 2.82 -4.47 -4.05
N LEU A 132 1.93 -4.58 -5.05
CA LEU A 132 1.14 -3.48 -5.56
C LEU A 132 0.15 -2.99 -4.50
N ILE A 133 -0.58 -3.90 -3.85
CA ILE A 133 -1.53 -3.57 -2.78
C ILE A 133 -0.79 -2.92 -1.61
N GLN A 134 0.34 -3.50 -1.18
CA GLN A 134 1.14 -2.96 -0.07
C GLN A 134 1.67 -1.55 -0.37
N ALA A 135 2.24 -1.33 -1.56
CA ALA A 135 2.76 -0.03 -1.95
C ALA A 135 1.66 1.05 -1.99
N PHE A 136 0.49 0.71 -2.51
CA PHE A 136 -0.67 1.61 -2.53
C PHE A 136 -1.19 1.93 -1.13
N LEU A 137 -1.30 0.93 -0.25
CA LEU A 137 -1.76 1.13 1.11
C LEU A 137 -0.79 2.01 1.91
N ILE A 138 0.52 1.82 1.74
CA ILE A 138 1.55 2.66 2.37
C ILE A 138 1.48 4.10 1.85
N SER A 139 1.47 4.29 0.53
CA SER A 139 1.45 5.62 -0.06
C SER A 139 0.21 6.39 0.38
N THR A 140 -0.96 5.76 0.34
CA THR A 140 -2.21 6.38 0.77
C THR A 140 -2.26 6.63 2.28
N ALA A 141 -1.68 5.75 3.10
CA ALA A 141 -1.61 5.96 4.55
C ALA A 141 -0.75 7.17 4.93
N VAL A 142 0.37 7.40 4.23
CA VAL A 142 1.23 8.59 4.45
C VAL A 142 0.46 9.88 4.15
N VAL A 143 -0.37 9.86 3.10
CA VAL A 143 -1.15 11.01 2.66
C VAL A 143 -2.36 11.28 3.58
N ASP A 144 -2.97 10.24 4.13
CA ASP A 144 -4.12 10.40 5.01
C ASP A 144 -3.75 10.85 6.43
N LEU A 145 -2.50 10.69 6.86
CA LEU A 145 -2.01 11.17 8.18
C LEU A 145 -2.21 12.67 8.41
N PRO A 146 -1.72 13.59 7.56
CA PRO A 146 -1.94 15.02 7.73
C PRO A 146 -3.43 15.37 7.67
N ARG A 147 -4.21 14.70 6.81
CA ARG A 147 -5.67 14.92 6.67
C ARG A 147 -6.45 14.61 7.94
N ILE A 148 -6.09 13.55 8.65
CA ILE A 148 -6.72 13.22 9.94
C ILE A 148 -6.44 14.34 10.94
N ARG A 149 -5.17 14.76 11.03
CA ARG A 149 -4.78 15.85 11.94
C ARG A 149 -5.54 17.13 11.64
N THR A 150 -5.66 17.53 10.37
CA THR A 150 -6.41 18.73 10.00
C THR A 150 -7.88 18.61 10.35
N GLN A 151 -8.53 17.48 10.04
CA GLN A 151 -9.94 17.25 10.38
C GLN A 151 -10.24 17.36 11.89
N TRP A 152 -9.33 16.90 12.75
CA TRP A 152 -9.47 17.05 14.21
C TRP A 152 -9.22 18.47 14.73
N LEU A 153 -8.43 19.28 14.01
CA LEU A 153 -8.15 20.67 14.39
C LEU A 153 -9.26 21.64 13.96
N LEU A 154 -10.15 21.22 13.06
CA LEU A 154 -11.29 22.02 12.63
C LEU A 154 -12.42 21.96 13.67
N ASP A 155 -12.53 23.02 14.45
CA ASP A 155 -13.55 23.20 15.47
C ASP A 155 -14.90 23.60 14.83
N ASN A 156 -15.70 22.60 14.47
CA ASN A 156 -17.08 22.77 14.01
C ASN A 156 -17.94 21.63 14.57
N ASN A 157 -19.13 21.95 15.06
CA ASN A 157 -19.96 21.05 15.87
C ASN A 157 -20.34 19.72 15.15
N ASN A 158 -20.35 19.72 13.81
CA ASN A 158 -20.67 18.54 12.99
C ASN A 158 -19.43 17.81 12.43
N ASN A 159 -18.21 18.29 12.71
CA ASN A 159 -16.98 17.70 12.16
C ASN A 159 -16.49 16.48 12.94
N THR A 160 -16.92 16.30 14.20
CA THR A 160 -16.51 15.17 15.04
C THR A 160 -16.89 13.81 14.41
N THR A 161 -18.08 13.72 13.81
CA THR A 161 -18.52 12.53 13.07
C THR A 161 -17.63 12.24 11.86
N VAL A 162 -17.32 13.27 11.07
CA VAL A 162 -16.47 13.13 9.87
C VAL A 162 -15.03 12.75 10.26
N ALA A 163 -14.46 13.42 11.26
CA ALA A 163 -13.12 13.12 11.77
C ALA A 163 -13.04 11.68 12.32
N SER A 164 -14.05 11.24 13.07
CA SER A 164 -14.11 9.86 13.57
C SER A 164 -14.15 8.82 12.44
N LEU A 165 -14.98 9.02 11.42
CA LEU A 165 -15.05 8.11 10.27
C LEU A 165 -13.73 8.08 9.49
N PHE A 166 -13.06 9.22 9.34
CA PHE A 166 -11.73 9.28 8.75
C PHE A 166 -10.69 8.48 9.55
N THR A 167 -10.69 8.60 10.88
CA THR A 167 -9.79 7.80 11.72
C THR A 167 -10.07 6.30 11.60
N VAL A 168 -11.34 5.89 11.57
CA VAL A 168 -11.71 4.48 11.38
C VAL A 168 -11.23 3.97 10.03
N THR A 169 -11.44 4.73 8.97
CA THR A 169 -10.98 4.41 7.60
C THR A 169 -9.45 4.26 7.54
N PHE A 170 -8.71 5.08 8.30
CA PHE A 170 -7.27 4.97 8.41
C PHE A 170 -6.80 3.73 9.17
N VAL A 171 -7.43 3.43 10.31
CA VAL A 171 -7.14 2.22 11.10
C VAL A 171 -7.44 0.96 10.30
N LEU A 172 -8.56 0.92 9.58
CA LEU A 172 -8.90 -0.17 8.65
C LEU A 172 -7.84 -0.31 7.56
N ARG A 173 -7.32 0.79 7.01
CA ARG A 173 -6.22 0.74 6.03
C ARG A 173 -4.93 0.17 6.62
N LEU A 174 -4.57 0.54 7.85
CA LEU A 174 -3.40 -0.02 8.54
C LEU A 174 -3.58 -1.51 8.83
N THR A 175 -4.77 -1.93 9.26
CA THR A 175 -5.05 -3.36 9.49
C THR A 175 -5.02 -4.16 8.18
N LEU A 176 -5.47 -3.59 7.06
CA LEU A 176 -5.28 -4.17 5.71
C LEU A 176 -3.80 -4.32 5.37
N LEU A 177 -2.97 -3.31 5.67
CA LEU A 177 -1.53 -3.37 5.40
C LEU A 177 -0.86 -4.51 6.19
N VAL A 178 -1.22 -4.66 7.47
CA VAL A 178 -0.72 -5.73 8.32
C VAL A 178 -1.17 -7.09 7.79
N THR A 179 -2.47 -7.27 7.51
CA THR A 179 -3.00 -8.54 6.98
C THR A 179 -2.46 -8.87 5.58
N GLU A 180 -2.20 -7.88 4.73
CA GLU A 180 -1.51 -8.08 3.45
C GLU A 180 -0.04 -8.44 3.63
N SER A 181 0.58 -8.09 4.76
CA SER A 181 1.98 -8.42 5.05
C SER A 181 2.16 -9.80 5.68
N VAL A 182 1.08 -10.44 6.15
CA VAL A 182 1.13 -11.80 6.70
C VAL A 182 1.57 -12.79 5.63
N GLN A 183 2.65 -13.51 5.93
CA GLN A 183 3.20 -14.54 5.05
C GLN A 183 2.28 -15.77 5.02
N LYS A 184 1.98 -16.29 3.82
CA LYS A 184 1.01 -17.38 3.61
C LYS A 184 1.65 -18.74 3.36
N TRP A 185 2.98 -18.86 3.48
CA TRP A 185 3.74 -20.02 2.99
C TRP A 185 3.32 -21.35 3.63
N LYS A 186 2.89 -21.35 4.90
CA LYS A 186 2.44 -22.58 5.60
C LYS A 186 1.17 -23.21 5.01
N HIS A 187 0.40 -22.45 4.24
CA HIS A 187 -0.87 -22.88 3.63
C HIS A 187 -0.81 -22.89 2.09
N ALA A 188 0.39 -22.82 1.53
CA ALA A 188 0.61 -22.98 0.10
C ALA A 188 0.70 -24.46 -0.25
N THR A 189 0.15 -24.85 -1.40
CA THR A 189 0.23 -26.22 -1.92
C THR A 189 1.63 -26.58 -2.44
N ILE A 190 2.53 -25.59 -2.57
CA ILE A 190 3.91 -25.79 -3.04
C ILE A 190 4.80 -26.21 -1.85
N PRO A 191 5.64 -27.25 -1.99
CA PRO A 191 6.58 -27.65 -0.94
C PRO A 191 7.49 -26.48 -0.53
N PRO A 192 7.75 -26.28 0.76
CA PRO A 192 8.59 -25.18 1.25
C PRO A 192 10.01 -25.22 0.68
N ASP A 193 10.51 -26.40 0.31
CA ASP A 193 11.89 -26.60 -0.15
C ASP A 193 12.13 -26.08 -1.58
N GLN A 194 11.08 -25.74 -2.33
CA GLN A 194 11.17 -25.30 -3.72
C GLN A 194 11.15 -23.78 -3.91
N ILE A 195 10.89 -23.00 -2.85
CA ILE A 195 10.79 -21.54 -2.95
C ILE A 195 11.74 -20.90 -1.93
N PRO A 196 12.76 -20.13 -2.34
CA PRO A 196 13.64 -19.41 -1.43
C PRO A 196 12.84 -18.48 -0.50
N PRO A 197 13.27 -18.32 0.78
CA PRO A 197 12.56 -17.50 1.76
C PRO A 197 12.40 -16.04 1.35
N GLU A 198 13.35 -15.50 0.57
CA GLU A 198 13.31 -14.14 0.03
C GLU A 198 12.19 -13.94 -1.01
N MET A 199 11.89 -14.96 -1.82
CA MET A 199 10.83 -14.94 -2.81
C MET A 199 9.44 -15.05 -2.17
N ARG A 200 9.37 -15.54 -0.93
CA ARG A 200 8.12 -15.61 -0.13
C ARG A 200 7.75 -14.27 0.50
N GLN A 201 8.67 -13.30 0.59
CA GLN A 201 8.41 -12.01 1.24
C GLN A 201 7.61 -11.04 0.36
N GLY A 202 6.73 -10.28 1.01
CA GLY A 202 6.13 -9.07 0.45
C GLY A 202 7.14 -7.93 0.34
N VAL A 203 6.69 -6.74 -0.07
CA VAL A 203 7.56 -5.55 -0.18
C VAL A 203 8.14 -5.20 1.18
N ILE A 204 7.30 -5.12 2.22
CA ILE A 204 7.74 -4.78 3.58
C ILE A 204 8.75 -5.79 4.11
N GLY A 205 8.47 -7.08 3.95
CA GLY A 205 9.37 -8.14 4.41
C GLY A 205 10.70 -8.19 3.66
N ARG A 206 10.72 -7.72 2.40
CA ARG A 206 11.95 -7.61 1.59
C ARG A 206 12.73 -6.34 1.90
N THR A 207 12.06 -5.20 2.13
CA THR A 207 12.72 -3.93 2.46
C THR A 207 13.27 -3.92 3.88
N LEU A 208 12.50 -4.44 4.84
CA LEU A 208 12.93 -4.55 6.24
C LEU A 208 13.72 -5.84 6.52
N PHE A 209 14.02 -6.63 5.49
CA PHE A 209 14.73 -7.90 5.65
C PHE A 209 14.11 -8.81 6.73
N TRP A 210 12.79 -8.77 6.88
CA TRP A 210 12.06 -9.45 7.96
C TRP A 210 12.25 -10.97 7.94
N TRP A 211 12.63 -11.53 6.79
CA TRP A 211 12.99 -12.94 6.63
C TRP A 211 14.26 -13.35 7.40
N LEU A 212 15.11 -12.41 7.81
CA LEU A 212 16.29 -12.68 8.65
C LEU A 212 15.97 -12.75 10.15
N ASN A 213 14.82 -12.23 10.61
CA ASN A 213 14.46 -12.27 12.04
C ASN A 213 14.44 -13.68 12.64
N PRO A 214 13.91 -14.73 11.96
CA PRO A 214 14.02 -16.10 12.44
C PRO A 214 15.47 -16.55 12.64
N MET A 215 16.39 -16.19 11.73
CA MET A 215 17.80 -16.53 11.83
C MET A 215 18.48 -15.82 13.00
N PHE A 216 18.16 -14.54 13.25
CA PHE A 216 18.67 -13.82 14.42
C PHE A 216 18.15 -14.43 15.73
N LEU A 217 16.88 -14.86 15.77
CA LEU A 217 16.31 -15.51 16.95
C LEU A 217 16.94 -16.90 17.18
N GLU A 218 17.21 -17.65 16.11
CA GLU A 218 17.89 -18.94 16.17
C GLU A 218 19.33 -18.76 16.67
N GLY A 219 20.08 -17.79 16.11
CA GLY A 219 21.43 -17.44 16.54
C GLY A 219 21.52 -16.92 17.99
N TYR A 220 20.43 -16.34 18.51
CA TYR A 220 20.33 -15.98 19.93
C TYR A 220 20.12 -17.20 20.83
N ARG A 221 19.50 -18.27 20.32
CA ARG A 221 19.19 -19.49 21.08
C ARG A 221 20.26 -20.57 20.96
N LYS A 222 20.97 -20.65 19.84
CA LYS A 222 22.00 -21.66 19.55
C LYS A 222 23.11 -21.08 18.66
N ASN A 223 24.29 -21.68 18.70
CA ASN A 223 25.33 -21.38 17.71
C ASN A 223 24.87 -21.86 16.33
N LEU A 224 24.71 -20.93 15.39
CA LEU A 224 24.37 -21.21 14.00
C LEU A 224 25.48 -22.04 13.35
N THR A 225 25.13 -23.18 12.78
CA THR A 225 26.00 -23.95 11.87
C THR A 225 25.65 -23.65 10.41
N MET A 226 26.50 -24.06 9.46
CA MET A 226 26.26 -23.85 8.02
C MET A 226 24.96 -24.47 7.53
N ASP A 227 24.48 -25.54 8.18
CA ASP A 227 23.23 -26.21 7.85
C ASP A 227 21.97 -25.44 8.30
N ASP A 228 22.13 -24.48 9.22
CA ASP A 228 21.04 -23.62 9.69
C ASP A 228 20.88 -22.34 8.85
N LEU A 229 21.79 -22.11 7.88
CA LEU A 229 21.69 -20.98 6.97
C LEU A 229 20.69 -21.25 5.86
N PHE A 230 19.91 -20.23 5.50
CA PHE A 230 19.02 -20.30 4.35
C PHE A 230 19.81 -20.61 3.07
N ALA A 231 19.25 -21.47 2.21
CA ALA A 231 19.80 -21.73 0.89
C ALA A 231 19.91 -20.40 0.12
N ILE A 232 21.11 -20.13 -0.41
CA ILE A 232 21.42 -18.96 -1.24
C ILE A 232 20.52 -18.96 -2.48
N ASP A 233 19.97 -17.78 -2.83
CA ASP A 233 19.19 -17.54 -4.05
C ASP A 233 19.85 -18.25 -5.24
N ASP A 234 19.07 -18.98 -6.03
CA ASP A 234 19.56 -19.62 -7.25
C ASP A 234 20.31 -18.62 -8.14
N GLY A 235 19.87 -17.36 -8.20
CA GLY A 235 20.53 -16.30 -8.96
C GLY A 235 21.90 -15.85 -8.44
N LEU A 236 22.23 -16.13 -7.17
CA LEU A 236 23.51 -15.83 -6.54
C LEU A 236 24.44 -17.05 -6.43
N LYS A 237 24.01 -18.22 -6.87
CA LYS A 237 24.86 -19.42 -6.89
C LYS A 237 26.06 -19.16 -7.79
N GLY A 238 27.25 -19.49 -7.28
CA GLY A 238 28.52 -19.28 -7.98
C GLY A 238 28.56 -19.92 -9.37
N THR A 239 27.88 -21.05 -9.55
CA THR A 239 27.74 -21.73 -10.85
C THR A 239 27.01 -20.87 -11.89
N ILE A 240 25.89 -20.24 -11.51
CA ILE A 240 25.08 -19.40 -12.40
C ILE A 240 25.79 -18.07 -12.70
N LEU A 241 26.45 -17.47 -11.71
CA LEU A 241 27.27 -16.28 -11.93
C LEU A 241 28.45 -16.57 -12.86
N TYR A 242 29.12 -17.71 -12.67
CA TYR A 242 30.24 -18.13 -13.50
C TYR A 242 29.80 -18.36 -14.96
N GLU A 243 28.66 -19.01 -15.20
CA GLU A 243 28.11 -19.18 -16.54
C GLU A 243 27.73 -17.84 -17.21
N ARG A 244 27.11 -16.92 -16.46
CA ARG A 244 26.81 -15.57 -16.97
C ARG A 244 28.07 -14.82 -17.34
N LEU A 245 29.10 -14.88 -16.48
CA LEU A 245 30.38 -14.24 -16.72
C LEU A 245 31.06 -14.82 -17.96
N LEU A 246 31.12 -16.15 -18.09
CA LEU A 246 31.66 -16.83 -19.28
C LEU A 246 30.91 -16.46 -20.56
N LYS A 247 29.59 -16.34 -20.50
CA LYS A 247 28.76 -15.96 -21.64
C LYS A 247 29.06 -14.52 -22.08
N SER A 248 29.14 -13.59 -21.14
CA SER A 248 29.52 -12.19 -21.42
C SER A 248 30.98 -12.07 -21.91
N TRP A 249 31.90 -12.86 -21.35
CA TRP A 249 33.31 -12.89 -21.75
C TRP A 249 33.48 -13.38 -23.20
N LYS A 250 32.76 -14.42 -23.60
CA LYS A 250 32.77 -14.94 -24.98
C LYS A 250 32.18 -13.95 -25.99
N ILE A 251 31.15 -13.19 -25.60
CA ILE A 251 30.54 -12.16 -26.46
C ILE A 251 31.47 -10.95 -26.62
N GLY A 252 32.21 -10.57 -25.57
CA GLY A 252 33.22 -9.52 -25.63
C GLY A 252 34.49 -9.90 -26.39
N MET A 253 34.71 -11.20 -26.67
CA MET A 253 35.82 -11.74 -27.44
C MET A 253 35.49 -11.91 -28.94
N HIS A 254 34.67 -11.03 -29.53
CA HIS A 254 34.59 -10.98 -31.00
C HIS A 254 35.96 -10.56 -31.56
N PRO A 255 36.64 -11.41 -32.36
CA PRO A 255 37.93 -11.08 -32.95
C PRO A 255 37.72 -10.03 -34.04
N TYR A 256 38.54 -8.98 -34.00
CA TYR A 256 38.78 -8.10 -35.15
C TYR A 256 39.42 -8.89 -36.28
#